data_AF-A0A7I8I912-F1
#
_entry.id   AF-A0A7I8I912-F1
#
_cell.length_a   1.000
_cell.length_b   1.000
_cell.length_c   1.000
_cell.angle_alpha   90.00
_cell.angle_beta   90.00
_cell.angle_gamma   90.00
#
_symmetry.space_group_name_H-M   'P 1'
#
loop_
_entity.id
_entity.type
_entity.pdbx_description
1 polymer ?
#
loop_
_entity_poly.entity_id
_entity_poly.type
_entity_poly.pdbx_seq_one_letter_code
_entity_poly.pdbx_strand_id
1 'polypeptide(L)'
;MGVNVCPLEYNEHIPCHPSYVKHSLDERKRDLERHCPLPQERLFCLVPPPVDYKIPIKWPISRDYVWHSNVNHTHLAEVKGGQNWVHEKKELWWFPGGGTHFNMVLLSTLKDVGCGVASFSAYLLPLDIQTMSFAPKDGHENQIQFALERGIGAMIAVIAKKQLPFPSHSFDMVHCSRCRVDWHENDGILLKEVDRLLRPNGYFVYSAPPVYRKDGYFPIIWGKLMNITRSICWNLIDQQVQTAIWVKQENESCRVQNAEKKLFGVCITLDRFNSDTMYWQVQVREYWKLMGVSKTDIRNVMDMNANLGGFAAALSTFPVWVMNIVPVSANNTLSSIYDRGLVGVFHDWCEPFSTYPRTYDLLHASHIFSHYQDVLLEMDRIIRPEGFVIIRDEESILLKVRDIAPKFLWEVQSYLLENEEKIVKPLLICKKKFWAII
;
A
#
# COMPACT_ATOMS: atom_id res chain seq x y z
N MET A 1 32.44 9.31 9.24
CA MET A 1 32.18 8.46 8.05
C MET A 1 30.69 8.19 8.01
N GLY A 2 30.00 8.73 7.00
CA GLY A 2 28.56 8.52 6.76
C GLY A 2 28.31 7.32 5.84
N VAL A 3 27.05 6.98 5.62
CA VAL A 3 26.66 6.00 4.59
C VAL A 3 26.87 6.64 3.21
N ASN A 4 27.40 5.89 2.24
CA ASN A 4 27.60 6.39 0.88
C ASN A 4 26.25 6.72 0.22
N VAL A 5 26.24 7.68 -0.69
CA VAL A 5 25.06 8.02 -1.49
C VAL A 5 25.13 7.29 -2.83
N CYS A 6 24.00 6.73 -3.29
CA CYS A 6 23.94 6.06 -4.58
C CYS A 6 24.08 7.08 -5.73
N PRO A 7 24.55 6.67 -6.92
CA PRO A 7 24.46 7.49 -8.12
C PRO A 7 23.01 7.96 -8.38
N LEU A 8 22.87 9.14 -8.98
CA LEU A 8 21.56 9.78 -9.19
C LEU A 8 20.59 8.94 -10.05
N GLU A 9 21.10 8.10 -10.95
CA GLU A 9 20.30 7.16 -11.76
C GLU A 9 19.47 6.17 -10.90
N TYR A 10 19.85 5.96 -9.64
CA TYR A 10 19.12 5.13 -8.69
C TYR A 10 18.08 5.91 -7.87
N ASN A 11 17.77 7.17 -8.20
CA ASN A 11 16.84 7.99 -7.41
C ASN A 11 15.42 7.38 -7.28
N GLU A 12 15.00 6.54 -8.23
CA GLU A 12 13.74 5.79 -8.25
C GLU A 12 13.95 4.27 -8.06
N HIS A 13 15.08 3.88 -7.46
CA HIS A 13 15.42 2.48 -7.27
C HIS A 13 14.40 1.76 -6.37
N ILE A 14 13.79 0.72 -6.93
CA ILE A 14 12.89 -0.20 -6.23
C ILE A 14 13.54 -1.59 -6.32
N PRO A 15 14.20 -2.07 -5.25
CA PRO A 15 15.10 -3.22 -5.34
C PRO A 15 14.48 -4.47 -5.96
N CYS A 16 13.23 -4.81 -5.60
CA CYS A 16 12.60 -6.06 -6.02
C CYS A 16 11.76 -5.97 -7.30
N HIS A 17 11.85 -4.85 -8.02
CA HIS A 17 11.07 -4.59 -9.23
C HIS A 17 12.02 -4.06 -10.33
N PRO A 18 12.71 -4.99 -11.05
CA PRO A 18 13.65 -4.61 -12.10
C PRO A 18 12.96 -3.78 -13.20
N SER A 19 13.74 -2.97 -13.91
CA SER A 19 13.22 -2.15 -15.01
C SER A 19 12.63 -3.05 -16.11
N TYR A 20 11.48 -2.66 -16.65
CA TYR A 20 10.76 -3.44 -17.65
C TYR A 20 11.59 -3.56 -18.94
N VAL A 21 12.12 -4.76 -19.23
CA VAL A 21 12.76 -5.07 -20.51
C VAL A 21 11.69 -5.64 -21.44
N LYS A 22 11.50 -5.04 -22.63
CA LYS A 22 10.54 -5.54 -23.64
C LYS A 22 10.99 -6.90 -24.17
N HIS A 23 10.58 -7.99 -23.52
CA HIS A 23 10.74 -9.36 -24.01
C HIS A 23 9.45 -9.93 -24.61
N SER A 24 9.53 -11.16 -25.13
CA SER A 24 8.52 -11.81 -25.97
C SER A 24 7.16 -12.00 -25.27
N LEU A 25 6.10 -12.32 -26.05
CA LEU A 25 4.69 -12.40 -25.59
C LEU A 25 4.45 -13.33 -24.38
N ASP A 26 5.21 -14.42 -24.24
CA ASP A 26 5.06 -15.42 -23.17
C ASP A 26 5.82 -15.08 -21.86
N GLU A 27 6.76 -14.14 -21.91
CA GLU A 27 7.60 -13.72 -20.76
C GLU A 27 7.00 -12.54 -19.97
N ARG A 28 6.05 -11.81 -20.59
CA ARG A 28 5.45 -10.56 -20.07
C ARG A 28 4.89 -10.63 -18.64
N LYS A 29 4.38 -11.78 -18.20
CA LYS A 29 3.78 -11.91 -16.85
C LYS A 29 4.83 -12.22 -15.76
N ARG A 30 5.98 -12.82 -16.12
CA ARG A 30 7.07 -13.10 -15.17
C ARG A 30 7.89 -11.85 -14.89
N ASP A 31 8.12 -11.04 -15.91
CA ASP A 31 8.96 -9.82 -15.80
C ASP A 31 8.33 -8.75 -14.90
N LEU A 32 7.00 -8.78 -14.74
CA LEU A 32 6.26 -7.87 -13.84
C LEU A 32 6.17 -8.39 -12.40
N GLU A 33 6.51 -9.65 -12.15
CA GLU A 33 6.49 -10.20 -10.80
C GLU A 33 7.65 -9.68 -9.97
N ARG A 34 7.39 -9.54 -8.66
CA ARG A 34 8.41 -9.16 -7.68
C ARG A 34 9.51 -10.23 -7.60
N HIS A 35 10.75 -9.80 -7.83
CA HIS A 35 11.97 -10.59 -7.73
C HIS A 35 13.04 -9.75 -7.06
N CYS A 36 13.41 -10.11 -5.83
CA CYS A 36 14.44 -9.39 -5.09
C CYS A 36 15.85 -9.88 -5.47
N PRO A 37 16.82 -8.96 -5.64
CA PRO A 37 18.22 -9.33 -5.86
C PRO A 37 18.79 -10.08 -4.65
N LEU A 38 19.80 -10.90 -4.92
CA LEU A 38 20.54 -11.60 -3.87
C LEU A 38 21.20 -10.59 -2.93
N PRO A 39 21.43 -10.92 -1.64
CA PRO A 39 22.00 -9.97 -0.68
C PRO A 39 23.29 -9.28 -1.15
N GLN A 40 24.14 -9.98 -1.92
CA GLN A 40 25.40 -9.43 -2.46
C GLN A 40 25.20 -8.42 -3.59
N GLU A 41 24.04 -8.44 -4.25
CA GLU A 41 23.67 -7.57 -5.38
C GLU A 41 22.86 -6.35 -4.91
N ARG A 42 22.49 -6.31 -3.63
CA ARG A 42 21.72 -5.20 -3.06
C ARG A 42 22.59 -3.96 -2.93
N LEU A 43 22.05 -2.82 -3.34
CA LEU A 43 22.69 -1.53 -3.14
C LEU A 43 22.77 -1.22 -1.65
N PHE A 44 23.98 -0.89 -1.18
CA PHE A 44 24.23 -0.44 0.19
C PHE A 44 24.62 1.04 0.21
N CYS A 45 23.66 1.90 -0.14
CA CYS A 45 23.83 3.34 -0.21
C CYS A 45 22.50 4.08 -0.03
N LEU A 46 22.55 5.35 0.37
CA LEU A 46 21.38 6.22 0.50
C LEU A 46 20.86 6.57 -0.90
N VAL A 47 19.57 6.32 -1.15
CA VAL A 47 18.94 6.66 -2.43
C VAL A 47 18.69 8.16 -2.50
N PRO A 48 19.33 8.89 -3.44
CA PRO A 48 19.19 10.34 -3.49
C PRO A 48 17.81 10.79 -4.00
N PRO A 49 17.33 11.95 -3.55
CA PRO A 49 16.22 12.61 -4.22
C PRO A 49 16.63 13.09 -5.63
N PRO A 50 15.66 13.31 -6.53
CA PRO A 50 15.88 14.05 -7.78
C PRO A 50 16.52 15.42 -7.53
N VAL A 51 17.24 15.96 -8.53
CA VAL A 51 17.99 17.24 -8.42
C VAL A 51 17.10 18.41 -8.01
N ASP A 52 15.86 18.42 -8.49
CA ASP A 52 14.86 19.47 -8.28
C ASP A 52 13.73 19.03 -7.34
N TYR A 53 13.97 17.98 -6.53
CA TYR A 53 12.98 17.47 -5.60
C TYR A 53 12.47 18.57 -4.66
N LYS A 54 11.17 18.57 -4.43
CA LYS A 54 10.49 19.48 -3.52
C LYS A 54 9.79 18.69 -2.42
N ILE A 55 9.71 19.28 -1.23
CA ILE A 55 8.85 18.73 -0.17
C ILE A 55 7.42 18.61 -0.72
N PRO A 56 6.76 17.44 -0.56
CA PRO A 56 5.42 17.21 -1.10
C PRO A 56 4.41 18.26 -0.65
N ILE A 57 3.45 18.55 -1.53
CA ILE A 57 2.33 19.43 -1.22
C ILE A 57 1.52 18.84 -0.07
N LYS A 58 1.11 19.67 0.89
CA LYS A 58 0.35 19.19 2.05
C LYS A 58 -1.06 18.76 1.66
N TRP A 59 -1.57 17.75 2.37
CA TRP A 59 -2.95 17.31 2.26
C TRP A 59 -3.92 18.43 2.70
N PRO A 60 -5.09 18.62 2.06
CA PRO A 60 -5.68 17.83 0.97
C PRO A 60 -5.29 18.28 -0.45
N ILE A 61 -4.48 19.33 -0.58
CA ILE A 61 -4.14 19.90 -1.90
C ILE A 61 -3.36 18.88 -2.75
N SER A 62 -2.51 18.07 -2.11
CA SER A 62 -1.76 17.00 -2.79
C SER A 62 -2.64 16.00 -3.53
N ARG A 63 -3.90 15.82 -3.12
CA ARG A 63 -4.85 14.94 -3.84
C ARG A 63 -4.96 15.30 -5.31
N ASP A 64 -4.90 16.59 -5.63
CA ASP A 64 -5.17 17.11 -6.97
C ASP A 64 -3.94 17.75 -7.62
N TYR A 65 -2.88 18.02 -6.86
CA TYR A 65 -1.66 18.68 -7.34
C TYR A 65 -0.39 18.01 -6.79
N VAL A 66 0.55 17.70 -7.67
CA VAL A 66 1.86 17.13 -7.32
C VAL A 66 2.96 17.91 -8.02
N TRP A 67 4.14 18.05 -7.41
CA TRP A 67 5.28 18.67 -8.08
C TRP A 67 5.74 17.86 -9.29
N HIS A 68 5.94 18.54 -10.42
CA HIS A 68 6.47 17.90 -11.62
C HIS A 68 7.83 17.23 -11.35
N SER A 69 8.70 17.93 -10.62
CA SER A 69 10.05 17.48 -10.26
C SER A 69 10.11 16.21 -9.40
N ASN A 70 9.05 15.92 -8.63
CA ASN A 70 9.00 14.74 -7.77
C ASN A 70 8.65 13.45 -8.55
N VAL A 71 8.05 13.59 -9.74
CA VAL A 71 7.65 12.49 -10.63
C VAL A 71 7.91 12.93 -12.07
N ASN A 72 9.18 12.95 -12.46
CA ASN A 72 9.63 13.52 -13.74
C ASN A 72 9.46 12.55 -14.92
N HIS A 73 8.21 12.19 -15.22
CA HIS A 73 7.87 11.20 -16.24
C HIS A 73 6.80 11.74 -17.19
N THR A 74 7.23 12.53 -18.17
CA THR A 74 6.34 13.15 -19.17
C THR A 74 5.62 12.13 -20.04
N HIS A 75 6.20 10.93 -20.23
CA HIS A 75 5.62 9.88 -21.07
C HIS A 75 4.22 9.45 -20.62
N LEU A 76 3.95 9.37 -19.32
CA LEU A 76 2.61 9.02 -18.83
C LEU A 76 1.61 10.13 -19.18
N ALA A 77 1.99 11.40 -19.04
CA ALA A 77 1.15 12.53 -19.40
C ALA A 77 0.91 12.64 -20.91
N GLU A 78 1.91 12.32 -21.74
CA GLU A 78 1.78 12.26 -23.20
C GLU A 78 0.82 11.15 -23.65
N VAL A 79 0.92 9.95 -23.06
CA VAL A 79 0.11 8.78 -23.44
C VAL A 79 -1.28 8.79 -22.80
N LYS A 80 -1.45 9.44 -21.63
CA LYS A 80 -2.71 9.44 -20.84
C LYS A 80 -3.39 10.80 -20.73
N GLY A 81 -2.77 11.88 -21.21
CA GLY A 81 -3.35 13.23 -21.18
C GLY A 81 -4.67 13.34 -21.95
N GLY A 82 -4.81 12.56 -23.03
CA GLY A 82 -6.08 12.45 -23.79
C GLY A 82 -7.22 11.76 -23.03
N GLN A 83 -6.96 11.14 -21.87
CA GLN A 83 -7.96 10.49 -21.01
C GLN A 83 -8.37 11.37 -19.81
N ASN A 84 -7.89 12.62 -19.74
CA ASN A 84 -8.12 13.57 -18.64
C ASN A 84 -7.70 13.02 -17.25
N TRP A 85 -6.62 12.23 -17.21
CA TRP A 85 -6.14 11.61 -15.96
C TRP A 85 -5.12 12.48 -15.22
N VAL A 86 -4.22 13.11 -15.97
CA VAL A 86 -3.16 13.99 -15.46
C VAL A 86 -2.84 15.02 -16.54
N HIS A 87 -2.62 16.26 -16.12
CA HIS A 87 -2.24 17.36 -17.00
C HIS A 87 -1.03 18.10 -16.41
N GLU A 88 -0.13 18.53 -17.27
CA GLU A 88 0.94 19.44 -16.89
C GLU A 88 0.37 20.85 -16.71
N LYS A 89 0.72 21.50 -15.59
CA LYS A 89 0.29 22.86 -15.24
C LYS A 89 1.47 23.61 -14.62
N LYS A 90 2.33 24.16 -15.47
CA LYS A 90 3.62 24.78 -15.06
C LYS A 90 4.47 23.75 -14.30
N GLU A 91 4.87 24.05 -13.07
CA GLU A 91 5.68 23.17 -12.23
C GLU A 91 4.89 22.06 -11.52
N LEU A 92 3.62 21.87 -11.87
CA LEU A 92 2.70 20.94 -11.20
C LEU A 92 2.09 19.95 -12.20
N TRP A 93 1.96 18.72 -11.75
CA TRP A 93 0.96 17.79 -12.25
C TRP A 93 -0.39 18.11 -11.62
N TRP A 94 -1.43 18.19 -12.44
CA TRP A 94 -2.81 18.42 -12.02
C TRP A 94 -3.71 17.23 -12.37
N PHE A 95 -4.48 16.77 -11.39
CA PHE A 95 -5.41 15.65 -11.51
C PHE A 95 -6.84 16.19 -11.44
N PRO A 96 -7.59 16.24 -12.56
CA PRO A 96 -8.91 16.87 -12.61
C PRO A 96 -10.04 15.99 -12.03
N GLY A 97 -9.72 14.79 -11.53
CA GLY A 97 -10.71 13.81 -11.08
C GLY A 97 -11.37 13.01 -12.22
N GLY A 98 -10.81 13.06 -13.43
CA GLY A 98 -11.28 12.29 -14.58
C GLY A 98 -10.98 10.81 -14.42
N GLY A 99 -11.95 10.04 -13.92
CA GLY A 99 -11.84 8.59 -13.78
C GLY A 99 -13.15 7.97 -13.32
N THR A 100 -14.03 7.67 -14.28
CA THR A 100 -15.30 6.91 -14.18
C THR A 100 -16.21 7.17 -12.95
N HIS A 101 -17.36 7.78 -13.24
CA HIS A 101 -18.47 7.98 -12.31
C HIS A 101 -19.08 6.63 -11.87
N PHE A 102 -19.13 6.37 -10.57
CA PHE A 102 -19.91 5.30 -9.96
C PHE A 102 -20.67 5.85 -8.74
N ASN A 103 -21.94 5.46 -8.61
CA ASN A 103 -22.70 5.57 -7.37
C ASN A 103 -22.62 4.20 -6.68
N MET A 104 -22.15 4.11 -5.44
CA MET A 104 -22.08 2.86 -4.70
C MET A 104 -22.55 2.97 -3.25
N VAL A 105 -23.11 1.85 -2.78
CA VAL A 105 -23.63 1.56 -1.44
C VAL A 105 -22.46 1.33 -0.46
N LEU A 106 -22.70 1.51 0.84
CA LEU A 106 -21.73 1.41 1.95
C LEU A 106 -20.69 0.26 1.79
N LEU A 107 -19.43 0.62 1.54
CA LEU A 107 -18.27 -0.28 1.51
C LEU A 107 -17.21 0.27 2.46
N SER A 108 -16.48 -0.58 3.19
CA SER A 108 -15.43 -0.14 4.12
C SER A 108 -14.03 -0.23 3.53
N THR A 109 -13.75 -1.27 2.74
CA THR A 109 -12.42 -1.55 2.18
C THR A 109 -12.49 -1.99 0.71
N LEU A 110 -11.73 -1.30 -0.15
CA LEU A 110 -11.70 -1.55 -1.59
C LEU A 110 -10.28 -1.80 -2.12
N LYS A 111 -10.17 -2.73 -3.06
CA LYS A 111 -8.96 -3.00 -3.83
C LYS A 111 -9.15 -2.56 -5.28
N ASP A 112 -8.31 -1.62 -5.73
CA ASP A 112 -8.33 -1.10 -7.10
C ASP A 112 -7.16 -1.67 -7.92
N VAL A 113 -7.47 -2.57 -8.86
CA VAL A 113 -6.49 -3.30 -9.67
C VAL A 113 -6.30 -2.60 -11.01
N GLY A 114 -5.06 -2.24 -11.33
CA GLY A 114 -4.75 -1.45 -12.52
C GLY A 114 -5.20 0.00 -12.35
N CYS A 115 -4.99 0.56 -11.17
CA CYS A 115 -5.54 1.84 -10.70
C CYS A 115 -5.08 3.08 -11.51
N GLY A 116 -4.10 2.94 -12.40
CA GLY A 116 -3.47 4.09 -13.05
C GLY A 116 -2.88 5.01 -11.99
N VAL A 117 -3.25 6.29 -12.04
CA VAL A 117 -2.86 7.30 -11.05
C VAL A 117 -3.74 7.32 -9.78
N ALA A 118 -4.57 6.28 -9.57
CA ALA A 118 -5.48 6.12 -8.43
C ALA A 118 -6.62 7.17 -8.36
N SER A 119 -7.13 7.62 -9.51
CA SER A 119 -8.24 8.59 -9.57
C SER A 119 -9.53 8.08 -8.93
N PHE A 120 -9.82 6.78 -9.06
CA PHE A 120 -11.00 6.18 -8.45
C PHE A 120 -10.88 6.16 -6.92
N SER A 121 -9.73 5.73 -6.40
CA SER A 121 -9.39 5.87 -4.98
C SER A 121 -9.51 7.32 -4.50
N ALA A 122 -8.98 8.30 -5.24
CA ALA A 122 -9.08 9.72 -4.88
C ALA A 122 -10.52 10.22 -4.74
N TYR A 123 -11.42 9.73 -5.60
CA TYR A 123 -12.86 10.05 -5.57
C TYR A 123 -13.56 9.43 -4.35
N LEU A 124 -13.12 8.24 -3.92
CA LEU A 124 -13.71 7.51 -2.80
C LEU A 124 -13.24 8.01 -1.43
N LEU A 125 -12.05 8.62 -1.33
CA LEU A 125 -11.50 9.11 -0.06
C LEU A 125 -12.44 10.08 0.70
N PRO A 126 -13.08 11.09 0.06
CA PRO A 126 -14.06 11.95 0.73
C PRO A 126 -15.34 11.23 1.21
N LEU A 127 -15.60 10.01 0.72
CA LEU A 127 -16.73 9.18 1.12
C LEU A 127 -16.39 8.23 2.28
N ASP A 128 -15.21 8.42 2.90
CA ASP A 128 -14.70 7.60 4.00
C ASP A 128 -14.51 6.11 3.64
N ILE A 129 -14.27 5.83 2.35
CA ILE A 129 -13.99 4.49 1.86
C ILE A 129 -12.47 4.32 1.75
N GLN A 130 -11.92 3.38 2.52
CA GLN A 130 -10.49 3.06 2.45
C GLN A 130 -10.20 2.23 1.21
N THR A 131 -9.17 2.64 0.46
CA THR A 131 -8.79 1.96 -0.76
C THR A 131 -7.31 1.60 -0.75
N MET A 132 -6.98 0.43 -1.29
CA MET A 132 -5.61 0.09 -1.67
C MET A 132 -5.52 -0.06 -3.19
N SER A 133 -4.72 0.80 -3.80
CA SER A 133 -4.46 0.83 -5.24
C SER A 133 -3.25 -0.01 -5.61
N PHE A 134 -3.35 -0.82 -6.67
CA PHE A 134 -2.26 -1.68 -7.14
C PHE A 134 -2.04 -1.55 -8.64
N ALA A 135 -0.78 -1.46 -9.03
CA ALA A 135 -0.36 -1.56 -10.41
C ALA A 135 1.05 -2.16 -10.50
N PRO A 136 1.35 -2.89 -11.60
CA PRO A 136 2.72 -3.30 -11.93
C PRO A 136 3.62 -2.08 -12.13
N LYS A 137 4.93 -2.29 -12.00
CA LYS A 137 5.92 -1.45 -12.68
C LYS A 137 5.98 -1.91 -14.14
N ASP A 138 5.22 -1.24 -15.01
CA ASP A 138 5.17 -1.53 -16.44
C ASP A 138 5.86 -0.44 -17.26
N GLY A 139 5.91 -0.59 -18.59
CA GLY A 139 6.51 0.39 -19.49
C GLY A 139 5.77 1.74 -19.57
N HIS A 140 4.73 1.97 -18.77
CA HIS A 140 4.14 3.29 -18.59
C HIS A 140 4.73 4.04 -17.39
N GLU A 141 5.50 3.35 -16.53
CA GLU A 141 6.27 3.81 -15.36
C GLU A 141 5.50 4.73 -14.35
N ASN A 142 5.77 4.62 -13.05
CA ASN A 142 5.42 5.64 -12.04
C ASN A 142 3.94 5.94 -11.74
N GLN A 143 3.00 5.13 -12.24
CA GLN A 143 1.58 5.19 -11.90
C GLN A 143 1.33 5.18 -10.39
N ILE A 144 1.99 4.27 -9.67
CA ILE A 144 1.91 4.15 -8.21
C ILE A 144 2.63 5.31 -7.52
N GLN A 145 3.74 5.81 -8.06
CA GLN A 145 4.43 6.98 -7.50
C GLN A 145 3.52 8.21 -7.51
N PHE A 146 2.76 8.45 -8.58
CA PHE A 146 1.74 9.49 -8.61
C PHE A 146 0.69 9.33 -7.50
N ALA A 147 0.15 8.13 -7.32
CA ALA A 147 -0.82 7.87 -6.26
C ALA A 147 -0.23 8.19 -4.87
N LEU A 148 1.01 7.76 -4.61
CA LEU A 148 1.71 7.98 -3.34
C LEU A 148 2.05 9.46 -3.11
N GLU A 149 2.49 10.19 -4.13
CA GLU A 149 2.72 11.65 -4.07
C GLU A 149 1.43 12.43 -3.82
N ARG A 150 0.30 11.94 -4.34
CA ARG A 150 -1.04 12.50 -4.06
C ARG A 150 -1.55 12.20 -2.65
N GLY A 151 -0.83 11.37 -1.90
CA GLY A 151 -1.24 10.89 -0.59
C GLY A 151 -2.34 9.83 -0.64
N ILE A 152 -2.37 8.98 -1.67
CA ILE A 152 -3.37 7.91 -1.84
C ILE A 152 -2.69 6.56 -1.56
N GLY A 153 -3.34 5.71 -0.79
CA GLY A 153 -2.84 4.37 -0.45
C GLY A 153 -2.64 3.50 -1.68
N ALA A 154 -1.38 3.18 -1.98
CA ALA A 154 -1.01 2.41 -3.15
C ALA A 154 0.22 1.52 -2.90
N MET A 155 0.36 0.46 -3.68
CA MET A 155 1.48 -0.49 -3.61
C MET A 155 1.83 -1.03 -4.99
N ILE A 156 3.12 -1.26 -5.24
CA ILE A 156 3.56 -1.95 -6.46
C ILE A 156 3.29 -3.44 -6.29
N ALA A 157 2.33 -3.96 -7.05
CA ALA A 157 1.95 -5.37 -6.98
C ALA A 157 1.31 -5.81 -8.30
N VAL A 158 1.40 -7.11 -8.57
CA VAL A 158 0.84 -7.75 -9.77
C VAL A 158 0.01 -8.94 -9.36
N ILE A 159 -1.20 -9.05 -9.92
CA ILE A 159 -2.00 -10.26 -9.84
C ILE A 159 -1.61 -11.20 -10.99
N ALA A 160 -0.70 -12.13 -10.68
CA ALA A 160 -0.13 -13.08 -11.64
C ALA A 160 -0.03 -14.48 -11.02
N LYS A 161 1.17 -15.06 -10.89
CA LYS A 161 1.34 -16.44 -10.40
C LYS A 161 1.48 -16.52 -8.88
N LYS A 162 1.96 -15.47 -8.23
CA LYS A 162 2.11 -15.40 -6.77
C LYS A 162 0.83 -14.92 -6.12
N GLN A 163 0.46 -15.59 -5.01
CA GLN A 163 -0.62 -15.14 -4.14
C GLN A 163 -0.28 -13.76 -3.56
N LEU A 164 -1.29 -12.89 -3.43
CA LEU A 164 -1.10 -11.55 -2.91
C LEU A 164 -0.95 -11.58 -1.37
N PRO A 165 -0.20 -10.63 -0.77
CA PRO A 165 0.17 -10.66 0.66
C PRO A 165 -0.95 -10.22 1.60
N PHE A 166 -2.20 -10.51 1.23
CA PHE A 166 -3.42 -10.18 1.96
C PHE A 166 -4.05 -11.47 2.49
N PRO A 167 -4.64 -11.46 3.70
CA PRO A 167 -5.39 -12.61 4.20
C PRO A 167 -6.66 -12.86 3.37
N SER A 168 -7.26 -14.02 3.55
CA SER A 168 -8.58 -14.28 2.96
C SER A 168 -9.62 -13.33 3.58
N HIS A 169 -10.65 -12.95 2.81
CA HIS A 169 -11.72 -12.03 3.25
C HIS A 169 -11.24 -10.64 3.69
N SER A 170 -10.27 -10.09 2.96
CA SER A 170 -9.70 -8.76 3.21
C SER A 170 -10.58 -7.61 2.71
N PHE A 171 -11.24 -7.77 1.56
CA PHE A 171 -11.86 -6.65 0.85
C PHE A 171 -13.37 -6.84 0.68
N ASP A 172 -14.11 -5.75 0.81
CA ASP A 172 -15.55 -5.70 0.45
C ASP A 172 -15.73 -5.59 -1.06
N MET A 173 -14.76 -5.01 -1.77
CA MET A 173 -14.81 -4.85 -3.21
C MET A 173 -13.43 -5.01 -3.87
N VAL A 174 -13.43 -5.70 -5.01
CA VAL A 174 -12.31 -5.69 -5.96
C VAL A 174 -12.80 -5.05 -7.25
N HIS A 175 -12.18 -3.92 -7.60
CA HIS A 175 -12.47 -3.17 -8.81
C HIS A 175 -11.33 -3.35 -9.83
N CYS A 176 -11.69 -3.58 -11.09
CA CYS A 176 -10.77 -3.53 -12.22
C CYS A 176 -11.44 -2.77 -13.37
N SER A 177 -10.86 -1.64 -13.76
CA SER A 177 -11.25 -0.89 -14.96
C SER A 177 -10.16 -0.97 -16.01
N ARG A 178 -10.41 -1.70 -17.09
CA ARG A 178 -9.50 -1.91 -18.21
C ARG A 178 -8.09 -2.34 -17.77
N CYS A 179 -7.99 -3.13 -16.69
CA CYS A 179 -6.73 -3.49 -16.04
C CYS A 179 -5.84 -4.46 -16.84
N ARG A 180 -6.25 -4.86 -18.06
CA ARG A 180 -5.53 -5.79 -18.95
C ARG A 180 -5.18 -7.14 -18.29
N VAL A 181 -5.97 -7.58 -17.32
CA VAL A 181 -5.85 -8.89 -16.68
C VAL A 181 -6.77 -9.88 -17.38
N ASP A 182 -6.21 -11.00 -17.84
CA ASP A 182 -6.95 -12.09 -18.46
C ASP A 182 -7.59 -12.98 -17.40
N TRP A 183 -8.66 -12.50 -16.76
CA TRP A 183 -9.35 -13.19 -15.66
C TRP A 183 -9.88 -14.61 -16.00
N HIS A 184 -10.06 -14.91 -17.29
CA HIS A 184 -10.61 -16.17 -17.80
C HIS A 184 -9.55 -17.25 -18.06
N GLU A 185 -8.27 -16.89 -18.07
CA GLU A 185 -7.18 -17.80 -18.38
C GLU A 185 -6.82 -18.69 -17.19
N ASN A 186 -6.11 -19.80 -17.48
CA ASN A 186 -5.65 -20.76 -16.47
C ASN A 186 -6.76 -21.23 -15.51
N ASP A 187 -7.92 -21.59 -16.06
CA ASP A 187 -9.09 -22.03 -15.30
C ASP A 187 -9.52 -21.03 -14.20
N GLY A 188 -9.40 -19.73 -14.51
CA GLY A 188 -9.83 -18.67 -13.63
C GLY A 188 -9.02 -18.52 -12.35
N ILE A 189 -7.75 -18.96 -12.32
CA ILE A 189 -6.92 -18.92 -11.11
C ILE A 189 -6.87 -17.52 -10.45
N LEU A 190 -6.87 -16.46 -11.26
CA LEU A 190 -6.88 -15.08 -10.76
C LEU A 190 -8.24 -14.69 -10.16
N LEU A 191 -9.35 -15.21 -10.71
CA LEU A 191 -10.68 -15.06 -10.11
C LEU A 191 -10.79 -15.84 -8.80
N LYS A 192 -10.14 -17.00 -8.69
CA LYS A 192 -10.06 -17.76 -7.42
C LYS A 192 -9.23 -17.00 -6.36
N GLU A 193 -8.17 -16.30 -6.76
CA GLU A 193 -7.44 -15.40 -5.84
C GLU A 193 -8.32 -14.21 -5.41
N VAL A 194 -9.10 -13.62 -6.31
CA VAL A 194 -10.09 -12.59 -5.93
C VAL A 194 -11.16 -13.16 -5.00
N ASP A 195 -11.64 -14.37 -5.26
CA ASP A 195 -12.59 -15.05 -4.37
C ASP A 195 -12.03 -15.21 -2.97
N ARG A 196 -10.78 -15.69 -2.85
CA ARG A 196 -10.10 -15.78 -1.55
C ARG A 196 -10.09 -14.43 -0.83
N LEU A 197 -9.82 -13.34 -1.55
CA LEU A 197 -9.68 -11.99 -1.00
C LEU A 197 -11.02 -11.32 -0.65
N LEU A 198 -12.10 -11.63 -1.35
CA LEU A 198 -13.41 -11.04 -1.10
C LEU A 198 -14.06 -11.61 0.16
N ARG A 199 -14.57 -10.70 1.01
CA ARG A 199 -15.50 -11.03 2.10
C ARG A 199 -16.77 -11.67 1.52
N PRO A 200 -17.49 -12.52 2.28
CA PRO A 200 -18.84 -12.93 1.90
C PRO A 200 -19.71 -11.71 1.61
N ASN A 201 -20.54 -11.77 0.57
CA ASN A 201 -21.32 -10.64 0.04
C ASN A 201 -20.48 -9.49 -0.53
N GLY A 202 -19.17 -9.68 -0.70
CA GLY A 202 -18.29 -8.73 -1.37
C GLY A 202 -18.51 -8.69 -2.88
N TYR A 203 -18.05 -7.61 -3.51
CA TYR A 203 -18.32 -7.30 -4.91
C TYR A 203 -17.08 -7.40 -5.78
N PHE A 204 -17.23 -7.98 -6.97
CA PHE A 204 -16.27 -7.84 -8.05
C PHE A 204 -16.84 -6.94 -9.12
N VAL A 205 -16.16 -5.83 -9.41
CA VAL A 205 -16.58 -4.84 -10.40
C VAL A 205 -15.58 -4.83 -11.54
N TYR A 206 -16.03 -5.20 -12.74
CA TYR A 206 -15.17 -5.32 -13.92
C TYR A 206 -15.69 -4.46 -15.05
N SER A 207 -14.85 -3.52 -15.50
CA SER A 207 -15.16 -2.61 -16.60
C SER A 207 -14.18 -2.80 -17.75
N ALA A 208 -14.53 -3.57 -18.77
CA ALA A 208 -13.60 -3.94 -19.84
C ALA A 208 -14.29 -4.40 -21.14
N PRO A 209 -13.58 -4.41 -22.29
CA PRO A 209 -14.12 -4.83 -23.58
C PRO A 209 -14.96 -6.13 -23.58
N PRO A 210 -14.58 -7.22 -22.89
CA PRO A 210 -15.41 -8.43 -22.85
C PRO A 210 -16.84 -8.23 -22.33
N VAL A 211 -17.10 -7.19 -21.54
CA VAL A 211 -18.43 -6.91 -20.97
C VAL A 211 -19.40 -6.39 -22.03
N TYR A 212 -18.93 -5.52 -22.94
CA TYR A 212 -19.79 -4.73 -23.82
C TYR A 212 -19.57 -4.96 -25.31
N ARG A 213 -18.37 -5.41 -25.72
CA ARG A 213 -18.11 -5.73 -27.13
C ARG A 213 -18.73 -7.07 -27.51
N LYS A 214 -19.44 -7.09 -28.64
CA LYS A 214 -20.13 -8.27 -29.19
C LYS A 214 -19.42 -8.85 -30.41
N ASP A 215 -18.34 -8.23 -30.84
CA ASP A 215 -17.51 -8.56 -31.99
C ASP A 215 -16.23 -9.33 -31.60
N GLY A 216 -15.61 -9.97 -32.59
CA GLY A 216 -14.34 -10.67 -32.43
C GLY A 216 -14.40 -11.81 -31.40
N TYR A 217 -13.35 -11.92 -30.59
CA TYR A 217 -13.20 -12.97 -29.57
C TYR A 217 -13.82 -12.60 -28.21
N PHE A 218 -14.35 -11.37 -28.05
CA PHE A 218 -14.89 -10.89 -26.78
C PHE A 218 -16.08 -11.72 -26.27
N PRO A 219 -17.04 -12.18 -27.11
CA PRO A 219 -18.13 -13.05 -26.65
C PRO A 219 -17.64 -14.39 -26.07
N ILE A 220 -16.55 -14.95 -26.62
CA ILE A 220 -15.96 -16.20 -26.14
C ILE A 220 -15.33 -15.99 -24.76
N ILE A 221 -14.56 -14.90 -24.60
CA ILE A 221 -13.99 -14.52 -23.30
C ILE A 221 -15.10 -14.32 -22.26
N TRP A 222 -16.15 -13.59 -22.63
CA TRP A 222 -17.29 -13.36 -21.75
C TRP A 222 -17.97 -14.67 -21.32
N GLY A 223 -18.19 -15.60 -22.25
CA GLY A 223 -18.73 -16.93 -21.95
C GLY A 223 -17.87 -17.71 -20.95
N LYS A 224 -16.54 -17.70 -21.13
CA LYS A 224 -15.60 -18.32 -20.18
C LYS A 224 -15.69 -17.68 -18.80
N LEU A 225 -15.68 -16.33 -18.72
CA LEU A 225 -15.82 -15.60 -17.45
C LEU A 225 -17.11 -16.00 -16.74
N MET A 226 -18.25 -15.97 -17.43
CA MET A 226 -19.54 -16.33 -16.85
C MET A 226 -19.57 -17.77 -16.32
N ASN A 227 -18.97 -18.73 -17.04
CA ASN A 227 -18.88 -20.12 -16.58
C ASN A 227 -18.03 -20.23 -15.30
N ILE A 228 -16.86 -19.60 -15.28
CA ILE A 228 -15.97 -19.62 -14.11
C ILE A 228 -16.65 -18.96 -12.92
N THR A 229 -17.20 -17.74 -13.08
CA THR A 229 -17.85 -17.00 -11.98
C THR A 229 -19.03 -17.78 -11.41
N ARG A 230 -19.81 -18.47 -12.26
CA ARG A 230 -20.89 -19.35 -11.79
C ARG A 230 -20.34 -20.56 -11.02
N SER A 231 -19.25 -21.17 -11.48
CA SER A 231 -18.65 -22.33 -10.80
C SER A 231 -18.06 -22.01 -9.42
N ILE A 232 -17.69 -20.74 -9.18
CA ILE A 232 -17.23 -20.25 -7.87
C ILE A 232 -18.35 -19.55 -7.08
N CYS A 233 -19.62 -19.79 -7.45
CA CYS A 233 -20.81 -19.30 -6.76
C CYS A 233 -20.96 -17.76 -6.70
N TRP A 234 -20.45 -17.06 -7.70
CA TRP A 234 -20.70 -15.63 -7.85
C TRP A 234 -21.96 -15.39 -8.67
N ASN A 235 -22.77 -14.43 -8.24
CA ASN A 235 -23.95 -14.01 -8.96
C ASN A 235 -23.70 -12.68 -9.67
N LEU A 236 -23.99 -12.61 -10.97
CA LEU A 236 -23.98 -11.35 -11.72
C LEU A 236 -25.25 -10.57 -11.36
N ILE A 237 -25.10 -9.44 -10.67
CA ILE A 237 -26.23 -8.64 -10.18
C ILE A 237 -26.54 -7.45 -11.08
N ASP A 238 -25.56 -6.97 -11.84
CA ASP A 238 -25.77 -5.88 -12.78
C ASP A 238 -24.79 -5.95 -13.95
N GLN A 239 -25.23 -5.50 -15.11
CA GLN A 239 -24.42 -5.30 -16.30
C GLN A 239 -24.91 -4.07 -17.04
N GLN A 240 -24.25 -2.94 -16.82
CA GLN A 240 -24.61 -1.67 -17.44
C GLN A 240 -23.45 -1.08 -18.21
N VAL A 241 -23.76 -0.62 -19.43
CA VAL A 241 -22.83 0.12 -20.30
C VAL A 241 -21.56 -0.68 -20.56
N GLN A 242 -20.47 -0.42 -19.82
CA GLN A 242 -19.17 -1.06 -19.97
C GLN A 242 -18.77 -1.93 -18.75
N THR A 243 -19.66 -2.04 -17.77
CA THR A 243 -19.36 -2.59 -16.44
C THR A 243 -20.29 -3.74 -16.09
N ALA A 244 -19.71 -4.76 -15.46
CA ALA A 244 -20.42 -5.86 -14.86
C ALA A 244 -20.06 -5.96 -13.38
N ILE A 245 -21.06 -6.28 -12.56
CA ILE A 245 -20.95 -6.38 -11.10
C ILE A 245 -21.40 -7.76 -10.67
N TRP A 246 -20.51 -8.48 -10.01
CA TRP A 246 -20.81 -9.73 -9.34
C TRP A 246 -20.81 -9.54 -7.83
N VAL A 247 -21.66 -10.32 -7.15
CA VAL A 247 -21.61 -10.50 -5.71
C VAL A 247 -21.17 -11.93 -5.40
N LYS A 248 -20.21 -12.06 -4.49
CA LYS A 248 -19.81 -13.35 -3.91
C LYS A 248 -20.87 -13.78 -2.91
N GLN A 249 -21.65 -14.81 -3.24
CA GLN A 249 -22.72 -15.25 -2.35
C GLN A 249 -22.17 -15.87 -1.06
N GLU A 250 -22.86 -15.62 0.04
CA GLU A 250 -22.58 -16.28 1.32
C GLU A 250 -23.04 -17.74 1.27
N ASN A 251 -22.13 -18.67 1.57
CA ASN A 251 -22.49 -20.06 1.81
C ASN A 251 -22.44 -20.34 3.32
N GLU A 252 -23.60 -20.31 3.98
CA GLU A 252 -23.75 -20.53 5.43
C GLU A 252 -23.12 -21.86 5.90
N SER A 253 -23.18 -22.92 5.09
CA SER A 253 -22.67 -24.25 5.45
C SER A 253 -21.14 -24.30 5.60
N CYS A 254 -20.42 -23.46 4.85
CA CYS A 254 -18.96 -23.36 4.90
C CYS A 254 -18.47 -22.61 6.16
N ARG A 255 -19.21 -21.58 6.60
CA ARG A 255 -18.90 -20.86 7.86
C ARG A 255 -19.03 -21.77 9.08
N VAL A 256 -20.10 -22.57 9.15
CA VAL A 256 -20.33 -23.47 10.28
C VAL A 256 -19.22 -24.52 10.37
N GLN A 257 -18.83 -25.13 9.24
CA GLN A 257 -17.73 -26.10 9.23
C GLN A 257 -16.36 -25.50 9.56
N ASN A 258 -16.07 -24.26 9.16
CA ASN A 258 -14.80 -23.59 9.48
C ASN A 258 -14.75 -23.09 10.94
N ALA A 259 -15.90 -22.64 11.48
CA ALA A 259 -16.04 -22.28 12.89
C ALA A 259 -15.91 -23.51 13.81
N GLU A 260 -16.52 -24.63 13.43
CA GLU A 260 -16.42 -25.92 14.16
C GLU A 260 -15.00 -26.49 14.15
N LYS A 261 -14.23 -26.26 13.08
CA LYS A 261 -12.83 -26.72 12.97
C LYS A 261 -11.81 -25.87 13.74
N LYS A 262 -12.22 -24.79 14.43
CA LYS A 262 -11.32 -23.85 15.13
C LYS A 262 -10.09 -23.44 14.29
N LEU A 263 -10.27 -23.32 12.97
CA LEU A 263 -9.18 -23.01 12.04
C LEU A 263 -8.75 -21.53 12.07
N PHE A 264 -9.39 -20.70 12.89
CA PHE A 264 -8.99 -19.32 13.17
C PHE A 264 -8.20 -19.27 14.49
N GLY A 265 -6.89 -19.49 14.38
CA GLY A 265 -5.96 -19.40 15.49
C GLY A 265 -5.42 -17.98 15.67
N VAL A 266 -6.21 -17.10 16.30
CA VAL A 266 -5.82 -16.30 17.48
C VAL A 266 -7.13 -15.84 18.14
N CYS A 267 -7.49 -16.40 19.29
CA CYS A 267 -8.61 -15.88 20.08
C CYS A 267 -8.13 -14.62 20.80
N ILE A 268 -8.17 -13.46 20.13
CA ILE A 268 -7.94 -12.18 20.79
C ILE A 268 -9.17 -11.91 21.65
N THR A 269 -8.98 -11.78 22.95
CA THR A 269 -10.06 -11.43 23.87
C THR A 269 -10.50 -9.99 23.63
N LEU A 270 -11.78 -9.71 23.83
CA LEU A 270 -12.32 -8.35 23.73
C LEU A 270 -11.56 -7.38 24.64
N ASP A 271 -11.17 -7.84 25.84
CA ASP A 271 -10.38 -7.06 26.78
C ASP A 271 -9.02 -6.66 26.20
N ARG A 272 -8.31 -7.58 25.53
CA ARG A 272 -7.02 -7.29 24.88
C ARG A 272 -7.18 -6.29 23.75
N PHE A 273 -8.26 -6.39 22.97
CA PHE A 273 -8.55 -5.47 21.88
C PHE A 273 -8.85 -4.05 22.39
N ASN A 274 -9.63 -3.95 23.47
CA ASN A 274 -9.97 -2.68 24.11
C ASN A 274 -8.75 -2.04 24.77
N SER A 275 -7.93 -2.82 25.48
CA SER A 275 -6.71 -2.32 26.11
C SER A 275 -5.72 -1.79 25.07
N ASP A 276 -5.53 -2.51 23.96
CA ASP A 276 -4.70 -2.09 22.82
C ASP A 276 -5.20 -0.75 22.25
N THR A 277 -6.51 -0.63 22.02
CA THR A 277 -7.11 0.61 21.50
C THR A 277 -6.89 1.80 22.43
N MET A 278 -7.15 1.64 23.73
CA MET A 278 -6.95 2.71 24.72
C MET A 278 -5.49 3.13 24.83
N TYR A 279 -4.57 2.16 24.84
CA TYR A 279 -3.14 2.43 24.89
C TYR A 279 -2.70 3.28 23.70
N TRP A 280 -3.02 2.87 22.47
CA TRP A 280 -2.58 3.58 21.27
C TRP A 280 -3.20 4.96 21.12
N GLN A 281 -4.44 5.17 21.56
CA GLN A 281 -5.05 6.51 21.62
C GLN A 281 -4.26 7.48 22.51
N VAL A 282 -3.67 7.00 23.61
CA VAL A 282 -2.79 7.82 24.45
C VAL A 282 -1.46 8.06 23.73
N GLN A 283 -0.80 7.01 23.23
CA GLN A 283 0.52 7.14 22.63
C GLN A 283 0.54 8.04 21.39
N VAL A 284 -0.45 7.92 20.51
CA VAL A 284 -0.54 8.77 19.30
C VAL A 284 -0.66 10.25 19.64
N ARG A 285 -1.41 10.61 20.69
CA ARG A 285 -1.51 12.00 21.15
C ARG A 285 -0.17 12.54 21.63
N GLU A 286 0.57 11.75 22.41
CA GLU A 286 1.90 12.15 22.88
C GLU A 286 2.89 12.24 21.72
N TYR A 287 2.89 11.29 20.78
CA TYR A 287 3.74 11.36 19.59
C TYR A 287 3.55 12.64 18.79
N TRP A 288 2.30 13.01 18.48
CA TRP A 288 2.01 14.23 17.73
C TRP A 288 2.48 15.49 18.46
N LYS A 289 2.29 15.52 19.79
CA LYS A 289 2.77 16.61 20.64
C LYS A 289 4.30 16.71 20.64
N LEU A 290 5.00 15.59 20.76
CA LEU A 290 6.47 15.54 20.78
C LEU A 290 7.08 15.90 19.42
N MET A 291 6.47 15.46 18.33
CA MET A 291 6.90 15.82 16.97
C MET A 291 6.59 17.29 16.64
N GLY A 292 5.67 17.94 17.36
CA GLY A 292 5.29 19.33 17.11
C GLY A 292 4.58 19.54 15.78
N VAL A 293 3.82 18.55 15.31
CA VAL A 293 3.16 18.56 14.00
C VAL A 293 1.64 18.71 14.12
N SER A 294 1.02 19.32 13.12
CA SER A 294 -0.44 19.35 12.97
C SER A 294 -0.98 18.03 12.40
N LYS A 295 -2.30 17.85 12.43
CA LYS A 295 -2.96 16.65 11.91
C LYS A 295 -2.80 16.45 10.39
N THR A 296 -2.49 17.51 9.64
CA THR A 296 -2.38 17.48 8.17
C THR A 296 -0.95 17.48 7.67
N ASP A 297 0.04 17.61 8.57
CA ASP A 297 1.46 17.61 8.21
C ASP A 297 1.97 16.20 7.87
N ILE A 298 1.28 15.17 8.36
CA ILE A 298 1.56 13.76 8.08
C ILE A 298 0.38 13.22 7.28
N ARG A 299 0.64 12.47 6.20
CA ARG A 299 -0.40 11.86 5.36
C ARG A 299 -0.16 10.37 5.14
N ASN A 300 1.01 10.00 4.68
CA ASN A 300 1.39 8.62 4.36
C ASN A 300 2.11 8.00 5.55
N VAL A 301 1.48 7.04 6.21
CA VAL A 301 2.04 6.37 7.40
C VAL A 301 2.26 4.90 7.12
N MET A 302 3.36 4.35 7.62
CA MET A 302 3.57 2.90 7.68
C MET A 302 3.79 2.47 9.12
N ASP A 303 2.99 1.51 9.57
CA ASP A 303 3.22 0.81 10.82
C ASP A 303 3.94 -0.51 10.51
N MET A 304 5.23 -0.54 10.80
CA MET A 304 6.14 -1.60 10.34
C MET A 304 5.94 -2.92 11.07
N ASN A 305 5.27 -2.88 12.23
CA ASN A 305 4.89 -4.04 13.01
C ASN A 305 3.55 -3.76 13.73
N ALA A 306 2.47 -3.86 12.97
CA ALA A 306 1.16 -3.35 13.35
C ALA A 306 0.44 -4.18 14.42
N ASN A 307 0.86 -5.43 14.65
CA ASN A 307 0.20 -6.33 15.61
C ASN A 307 -1.33 -6.32 15.40
N LEU A 308 -2.13 -5.77 16.33
CA LEU A 308 -3.59 -5.70 16.21
C LEU A 308 -4.13 -4.51 15.41
N GLY A 309 -3.27 -3.64 14.88
CA GLY A 309 -3.64 -2.41 14.17
C GLY A 309 -4.05 -1.26 15.08
N GLY A 310 -3.72 -1.32 16.38
CA GLY A 310 -4.15 -0.32 17.36
C GLY A 310 -3.60 1.08 17.09
N PHE A 311 -2.34 1.19 16.67
CA PHE A 311 -1.73 2.47 16.27
C PHE A 311 -2.49 3.13 15.11
N ALA A 312 -2.80 2.38 14.06
CA ALA A 312 -3.60 2.86 12.94
C ALA A 312 -5.04 3.18 13.34
N ALA A 313 -5.67 2.37 14.20
CA ALA A 313 -7.02 2.64 14.70
C ALA A 313 -7.09 3.95 15.50
N ALA A 314 -6.06 4.27 16.28
CA ALA A 314 -5.96 5.54 17.00
C ALA A 314 -5.82 6.75 16.05
N LEU A 315 -5.35 6.53 14.83
CA LEU A 315 -5.24 7.53 13.76
C LEU A 315 -6.49 7.65 12.87
N SER A 316 -7.54 6.87 13.11
CA SER A 316 -8.76 6.85 12.28
C SER A 316 -9.43 8.22 12.08
N THR A 317 -9.30 9.13 13.06
CA THR A 317 -9.86 10.49 12.98
C THR A 317 -8.91 11.52 12.36
N PHE A 318 -7.72 11.09 11.96
CA PHE A 318 -6.72 11.93 11.31
C PHE A 318 -6.82 11.72 9.79
N PRO A 319 -6.52 12.74 8.96
CA PRO A 319 -6.57 12.60 7.51
C PRO A 319 -5.36 11.82 6.96
N VAL A 320 -4.99 10.71 7.59
CA VAL A 320 -3.86 9.84 7.24
C VAL A 320 -4.36 8.53 6.65
N TRP A 321 -3.49 7.84 5.91
CA TRP A 321 -3.70 6.42 5.61
C TRP A 321 -2.50 5.66 6.15
N VAL A 322 -2.76 4.47 6.68
CA VAL A 322 -1.73 3.66 7.34
C VAL A 322 -1.59 2.35 6.58
N MET A 323 -0.40 2.08 6.07
CA MET A 323 -0.02 0.74 5.65
C MET A 323 0.36 -0.07 6.89
N ASN A 324 -0.49 -1.00 7.30
CA ASN A 324 -0.21 -1.88 8.45
C ASN A 324 0.58 -3.10 7.99
N ILE A 325 1.75 -3.33 8.57
CA ILE A 325 2.60 -4.48 8.24
C ILE A 325 2.57 -5.48 9.38
N VAL A 326 2.27 -6.74 9.06
CA VAL A 326 2.50 -7.87 9.98
C VAL A 326 3.73 -8.63 9.48
N PRO A 327 4.85 -8.61 10.24
CA PRO A 327 6.04 -9.35 9.87
C PRO A 327 5.74 -10.85 9.73
N VAL A 328 6.37 -11.52 8.75
CA VAL A 328 6.18 -12.98 8.57
C VAL A 328 6.69 -13.81 9.76
N SER A 329 7.57 -13.24 10.58
CA SER A 329 8.06 -13.86 11.82
C SER A 329 7.10 -13.68 13.01
N ALA A 330 6.09 -12.82 12.88
CA ALA A 330 5.12 -12.52 13.93
C ALA A 330 3.86 -13.41 13.82
N ASN A 331 3.04 -13.40 14.87
CA ASN A 331 1.73 -14.05 14.84
C ASN A 331 0.83 -13.40 13.78
N ASN A 332 0.04 -14.23 13.09
CA ASN A 332 -0.92 -13.74 12.11
C ASN A 332 -2.06 -12.97 12.79
N THR A 333 -1.98 -11.64 12.76
CA THR A 333 -2.98 -10.72 13.30
C THR A 333 -3.67 -9.88 12.21
N LEU A 334 -3.39 -10.15 10.93
CA LEU A 334 -3.96 -9.37 9.83
C LEU A 334 -5.48 -9.44 9.80
N SER A 335 -6.09 -10.57 10.13
CA SER A 335 -7.56 -10.67 10.23
C SER A 335 -8.12 -9.61 11.18
N SER A 336 -7.49 -9.39 12.33
CA SER A 336 -7.91 -8.39 13.32
C SER A 336 -7.73 -6.95 12.83
N ILE A 337 -6.71 -6.69 12.02
CA ILE A 337 -6.51 -5.39 11.35
C ILE A 337 -7.67 -5.16 10.36
N TYR A 338 -8.02 -6.15 9.55
CA TYR A 338 -9.14 -6.04 8.61
C TYR A 338 -10.50 -5.97 9.30
N ASP A 339 -10.69 -6.61 10.45
CA ASP A 339 -11.91 -6.51 11.25
C ASP A 339 -12.09 -5.12 11.88
N ARG A 340 -11.00 -4.34 12.00
CA ARG A 340 -11.05 -2.90 12.33
C ARG A 340 -11.37 -2.01 11.11
N GLY A 341 -11.56 -2.59 9.93
CA GLY A 341 -11.72 -1.85 8.67
C GLY A 341 -10.42 -1.21 8.18
N LEU A 342 -9.26 -1.70 8.63
CA LEU A 342 -7.95 -1.18 8.24
C LEU A 342 -7.32 -2.06 7.16
N VAL A 343 -6.39 -1.49 6.39
CA VAL A 343 -5.64 -2.24 5.38
C VAL A 343 -4.26 -2.64 5.92
N GLY A 344 -3.88 -3.90 5.68
CA GLY A 344 -2.54 -4.37 5.99
C GLY A 344 -2.05 -5.52 5.11
N VAL A 345 -0.75 -5.78 5.16
CA VAL A 345 -0.07 -6.85 4.39
C VAL A 345 0.90 -7.63 5.26
N PHE A 346 1.16 -8.87 4.85
CA PHE A 346 2.34 -9.59 5.31
C PHE A 346 3.59 -9.08 4.62
N HIS A 347 4.69 -9.01 5.36
CA HIS A 347 5.99 -8.69 4.78
C HIS A 347 7.15 -9.31 5.55
N ASP A 348 8.18 -9.73 4.83
CA ASP A 348 9.45 -10.12 5.41
C ASP A 348 10.44 -8.95 5.28
N TRP A 349 10.79 -8.34 6.41
CA TRP A 349 11.73 -7.23 6.46
C TRP A 349 13.18 -7.62 6.15
N CYS A 350 13.46 -8.91 5.93
CA CYS A 350 14.71 -9.35 5.27
C CYS A 350 14.75 -8.97 3.79
N GLU A 351 13.64 -8.53 3.20
CA GLU A 351 13.54 -8.07 1.83
C GLU A 351 13.02 -6.63 1.74
N PRO A 352 13.38 -5.88 0.70
CA PRO A 352 12.82 -4.54 0.48
C PRO A 352 11.30 -4.55 0.24
N PHE A 353 10.62 -3.53 0.76
CA PHE A 353 9.19 -3.33 0.60
C PHE A 353 8.85 -2.84 -0.81
N SER A 354 7.69 -3.25 -1.32
CA SER A 354 7.27 -2.96 -2.71
C SER A 354 6.66 -1.57 -2.86
N THR A 355 7.50 -0.56 -2.66
CA THR A 355 7.14 0.85 -2.77
C THR A 355 8.27 1.69 -3.35
N TYR A 356 7.95 2.87 -3.86
CA TYR A 356 8.92 3.86 -4.34
C TYR A 356 9.72 4.45 -3.17
N PRO A 357 10.97 4.90 -3.39
CA PRO A 357 11.67 5.70 -2.39
C PRO A 357 10.85 6.94 -1.99
N ARG A 358 11.04 7.44 -0.77
CA ARG A 358 10.40 8.67 -0.26
C ARG A 358 8.86 8.65 -0.37
N THR A 359 8.26 7.54 0.05
CA THR A 359 6.81 7.34 0.04
C THR A 359 6.13 7.84 1.32
N TYR A 360 6.73 7.59 2.48
CA TYR A 360 6.07 7.77 3.77
C TYR A 360 6.53 9.04 4.47
N ASP A 361 5.59 9.74 5.11
CA ASP A 361 5.88 10.89 5.96
C ASP A 361 6.19 10.44 7.41
N LEU A 362 5.67 9.28 7.81
CA LEU A 362 5.90 8.69 9.13
C LEU A 362 6.10 7.17 9.03
N LEU A 363 7.19 6.68 9.61
CA LEU A 363 7.40 5.26 9.90
C LEU A 363 7.26 5.02 11.41
N HIS A 364 6.40 4.09 11.79
CA HIS A 364 6.28 3.62 13.17
C HIS A 364 6.90 2.22 13.27
N ALA A 365 7.97 2.11 14.05
CA ALA A 365 8.79 0.91 14.20
C ALA A 365 8.75 0.45 15.66
N SER A 366 7.86 -0.49 15.97
CA SER A 366 7.72 -1.09 17.30
C SER A 366 8.28 -2.51 17.30
N HIS A 367 9.32 -2.76 18.09
CA HIS A 367 10.00 -4.06 18.24
C HIS A 367 10.47 -4.68 16.92
N ILE A 368 10.85 -3.86 15.94
CA ILE A 368 11.27 -4.32 14.63
C ILE A 368 12.74 -4.72 14.61
N PHE A 369 13.60 -3.98 15.32
CA PHE A 369 15.05 -4.16 15.27
C PHE A 369 15.50 -5.36 16.11
N SER A 370 14.70 -5.78 17.10
CA SER A 370 14.91 -7.05 17.80
C SER A 370 14.89 -8.26 16.86
N HIS A 371 14.20 -8.14 15.72
CA HIS A 371 14.02 -9.24 14.77
C HIS A 371 14.82 -9.04 13.48
N TYR A 372 15.13 -7.79 13.10
CA TYR A 372 15.74 -7.44 11.81
C TYR A 372 16.86 -6.42 11.97
N GLN A 373 18.11 -6.84 11.72
CA GLN A 373 19.30 -6.02 12.00
C GLN A 373 19.61 -4.96 10.93
N ASP A 374 19.14 -5.12 9.68
CA ASP A 374 19.51 -4.27 8.54
C ASP A 374 18.34 -3.45 7.95
N VAL A 375 17.25 -3.27 8.70
CA VAL A 375 16.06 -2.58 8.20
C VAL A 375 16.23 -1.05 8.08
N LEU A 376 17.23 -0.46 8.73
CA LEU A 376 17.49 0.99 8.69
C LEU A 376 17.68 1.55 7.27
N LEU A 377 18.37 0.80 6.40
CA LEU A 377 18.61 1.25 5.03
C LEU A 377 17.31 1.29 4.21
N GLU A 378 16.43 0.30 4.43
CA GLU A 378 15.11 0.27 3.80
C GLU A 378 14.21 1.39 4.35
N MET A 379 14.25 1.62 5.67
CA MET A 379 13.54 2.75 6.29
C MET A 379 13.98 4.09 5.71
N ASP A 380 15.29 4.29 5.51
CA ASP A 380 15.81 5.50 4.88
C ASP A 380 15.35 5.65 3.43
N ARG A 381 15.33 4.56 2.67
CA ARG A 381 14.85 4.59 1.28
C ARG A 381 13.41 5.05 1.21
N ILE A 382 12.52 4.54 2.07
CA ILE A 382 11.07 4.76 1.95
C ILE A 382 10.56 6.00 2.71
N ILE A 383 11.28 6.51 3.71
CA ILE A 383 10.89 7.75 4.41
C ILE A 383 11.24 8.98 3.55
N ARG A 384 10.33 9.95 3.53
CA ARG A 384 10.52 11.24 2.86
C ARG A 384 11.56 12.11 3.57
N PRO A 385 12.23 13.02 2.85
CA PRO A 385 12.90 14.15 3.49
C PRO A 385 11.93 14.90 4.42
N GLU A 386 12.42 15.30 5.59
CA GLU A 386 11.63 15.86 6.70
C GLU A 386 10.61 14.92 7.35
N GLY A 387 10.51 13.67 6.88
CA GLY A 387 9.67 12.64 7.47
C GLY A 387 10.18 12.19 8.83
N PHE A 388 9.26 11.64 9.62
CA PHE A 388 9.49 11.19 10.99
C PHE A 388 9.60 9.67 11.08
N VAL A 389 10.42 9.19 12.00
CA VAL A 389 10.51 7.78 12.36
C VAL A 389 10.39 7.66 13.87
N ILE A 390 9.40 6.91 14.33
CA ILE A 390 9.19 6.63 15.75
C ILE A 390 9.65 5.21 16.02
N ILE A 391 10.61 5.04 16.93
CA ILE A 391 11.23 3.74 17.23
C ILE A 391 11.02 3.40 18.70
N ARG A 392 10.31 2.30 18.94
CA ARG A 392 10.19 1.66 20.25
C ARG A 392 10.83 0.29 20.18
N ASP A 393 11.85 0.07 20.99
CA ASP A 393 12.52 -1.22 21.04
C ASP A 393 13.28 -1.39 22.37
N GLU A 394 13.99 -2.50 22.52
CA GLU A 394 14.86 -2.71 23.67
C GLU A 394 15.89 -1.57 23.83
N GLU A 395 16.20 -1.21 25.06
CA GLU A 395 17.11 -0.08 25.36
C GLU A 395 18.50 -0.26 24.72
N SER A 396 19.01 -1.50 24.69
CA SER A 396 20.28 -1.84 24.04
C SER A 396 20.27 -1.55 22.53
N ILE A 397 19.12 -1.73 21.88
CA ILE A 397 18.90 -1.47 20.46
C ILE A 397 18.75 0.03 20.23
N LEU A 398 17.97 0.73 21.05
CA LEU A 398 17.80 2.18 20.94
C LEU A 398 19.14 2.91 21.05
N LEU A 399 20.06 2.45 21.92
CA LEU A 399 21.41 2.98 22.00
C LEU A 399 22.17 2.83 20.67
N LYS A 400 22.13 1.64 20.06
CA LYS A 400 22.77 1.39 18.74
C LYS A 400 22.15 2.26 17.64
N VAL A 401 20.82 2.36 17.60
CA VAL A 401 20.11 3.17 16.60
C VAL A 401 20.47 4.64 16.77
N ARG A 402 20.55 5.15 18.00
CA ARG A 402 20.97 6.53 18.28
C ARG A 402 22.37 6.85 17.75
N ASP A 403 23.28 5.88 17.80
CA ASP A 403 24.65 6.05 17.31
C ASP A 403 24.76 5.91 15.77
N ILE A 404 23.87 5.14 15.15
CA ILE A 404 23.88 4.85 13.71
C ILE A 404 23.05 5.86 12.91
N ALA A 405 21.85 6.23 13.37
CA ALA A 405 20.92 7.08 12.62
C ALA A 405 21.50 8.43 12.15
N PRO A 406 22.39 9.12 12.89
CA PRO A 406 23.06 10.32 12.38
C PRO A 406 23.89 10.08 11.11
N LYS A 407 24.38 8.85 10.87
CA LYS A 407 25.11 8.46 9.65
C LYS A 407 24.20 8.38 8.41
N PHE A 408 22.88 8.30 8.62
CA PHE A 408 21.83 8.37 7.61
C PHE A 408 21.26 9.79 7.45
N LEU A 409 21.90 10.80 8.08
CA LEU A 409 21.43 12.19 8.09
C LEU A 409 20.10 12.36 8.82
N TRP A 410 19.85 11.57 9.86
CA TRP A 410 18.68 11.72 10.72
C TRP A 410 19.03 12.49 11.99
N GLU A 411 18.15 13.41 12.37
CA GLU A 411 18.15 14.02 13.71
C GLU A 411 17.46 13.07 14.66
N VAL A 412 18.02 12.84 15.85
CA VAL A 412 17.51 11.85 16.80
C VAL A 412 17.24 12.52 18.13
N GLN A 413 16.03 12.33 18.65
CA GLN A 413 15.61 12.77 19.97
C GLN A 413 15.10 11.58 20.78
N SER A 414 15.50 11.52 22.05
CA SER A 414 15.06 10.46 22.97
C SER A 414 14.02 11.01 23.92
N TYR A 415 12.94 10.26 24.12
CA TYR A 415 11.84 10.59 25.01
C TYR A 415 11.50 9.40 25.88
N LEU A 416 10.87 9.67 27.03
CA LEU A 416 10.35 8.65 27.92
C LEU A 416 8.82 8.63 27.81
N LEU A 417 8.24 7.47 27.49
CA LEU A 417 6.79 7.24 27.50
C LEU A 417 6.48 5.87 28.10
N GLU A 418 5.25 5.71 28.59
CA GLU A 418 4.76 4.43 29.06
C GLU A 418 4.65 3.41 27.91
N ASN A 419 4.99 2.15 28.19
CA ASN A 419 4.68 1.00 27.33
C ASN A 419 3.29 0.41 27.69
N GLU A 420 2.91 -0.69 27.03
CA GLU A 420 1.63 -1.38 27.28
C GLU A 420 1.46 -1.86 28.74
N GLU A 421 2.57 -2.11 29.44
CA GLU A 421 2.63 -2.53 30.85
C GLU A 421 2.66 -1.33 31.83
N LYS A 422 2.48 -0.10 31.34
CA LYS A 422 2.59 1.16 32.10
C LYS A 422 3.97 1.40 32.71
N ILE A 423 4.99 0.77 32.16
CA ILE A 423 6.38 0.98 32.53
C ILE A 423 6.93 2.09 31.64
N VAL A 424 7.50 3.13 32.25
CA VAL A 424 8.17 4.21 31.51
C VAL A 424 9.43 3.65 30.85
N LYS A 425 9.48 3.73 29.52
CA LYS A 425 10.58 3.26 28.70
C LYS A 425 11.05 4.34 27.72
N PRO A 426 12.33 4.34 27.33
CA PRO A 426 12.81 5.22 26.28
C PRO A 426 12.22 4.84 24.92
N LEU A 427 12.05 5.84 24.07
CA LEU A 427 11.78 5.70 22.64
C LEU A 427 12.58 6.77 21.89
N LEU A 428 12.79 6.54 20.60
CA LEU A 428 13.41 7.54 19.72
C LEU A 428 12.38 8.12 18.76
N ILE A 429 12.42 9.43 18.59
CA ILE A 429 11.80 10.12 17.48
C ILE A 429 12.94 10.68 16.62
N CYS A 430 13.02 10.19 15.39
CA CYS A 430 13.99 10.62 14.42
C CYS A 430 13.32 11.46 13.34
N LYS A 431 14.02 12.47 12.80
CA LYS A 431 13.58 13.24 11.64
C LYS A 431 14.65 13.18 10.55
N LYS A 432 14.28 12.75 9.35
CA LYS A 432 15.21 12.71 8.22
C LYS A 432 15.48 14.14 7.74
N LYS A 433 16.75 14.53 7.64
CA LYS A 433 17.10 15.84 7.07
C LYS A 433 16.79 15.89 5.58
N PHE A 434 16.41 17.06 5.09
CA PHE A 434 16.42 17.30 3.65
C PHE A 434 17.86 17.60 3.20
N TRP A 435 18.35 16.80 2.25
CA TRP A 435 19.66 16.94 1.66
C TRP A 435 19.51 16.80 0.13
N ALA A 436 20.24 17.63 -0.61
CA ALA A 436 20.34 17.55 -2.06
C ALA A 436 21.80 17.28 -2.44
N ILE A 437 22.02 16.50 -3.49
CA ILE A 437 23.35 16.40 -4.12
C ILE A 437 23.52 17.68 -4.94
N ILE A 438 24.46 18.54 -4.55
CA ILE A 438 24.86 19.75 -5.31
C ILE A 438 25.86 19.36 -6.39
#